data_AF-A0A0L8G849-F1
#
_entry.id   AF-A0A0L8G849-F1
#
_cell.length_a   1.000
_cell.length_b   1.000
_cell.length_c   1.000
_cell.angle_alpha   90.00
_cell.angle_beta   90.00
_cell.angle_gamma   90.00
#
_symmetry.space_group_name_H-M   'P 1'
#
loop_
_entity.id
_entity.type
_entity.pdbx_description
1 polymer ?
#
loop_
_entity_poly.entity_id
_entity_poly.type
_entity_poly.pdbx_seq_one_letter_code
_entity_poly.pdbx_strand_id
1 'polypeptide(L)' 'MPRLTRNQREQAIGRLHIGQSPLVVANDLNCSIQTHVQLWERYNVRNSSDDRPRSNQPRVTTSRQDRHLLR' A
#
# COMPACT_ATOMS: atom_id res chain seq x y z
N MET A 1 8.38 -7.31 5.21
CA MET A 1 7.97 -7.88 3.91
C MET A 1 7.94 -6.78 2.86
N PRO A 2 8.33 -7.07 1.61
CA PRO A 2 8.13 -6.14 0.50
C PRO A 2 6.64 -5.83 0.33
N ARG A 3 6.30 -4.60 -0.05
CA ARG A 3 4.91 -4.22 -0.32
C ARG A 3 4.47 -4.78 -1.67
N LEU A 4 3.21 -5.18 -1.77
CA LEU A 4 2.59 -5.59 -3.03
C LEU A 4 2.68 -4.44 -4.05
N THR A 5 3.07 -4.79 -5.28
CA THR A 5 2.99 -3.86 -6.41
C THR A 5 1.53 -3.48 -6.69
N ARG A 6 1.30 -2.43 -7.48
CA ARG A 6 -0.06 -2.00 -7.87
C ARG A 6 -0.83 -3.15 -8.53
N ASN A 7 -0.21 -3.83 -9.48
CA ASN A 7 -0.81 -4.95 -10.19
C ASN A 7 -1.16 -6.11 -9.25
N GLN A 8 -0.28 -6.45 -8.30
CA GLN A 8 -0.57 -7.48 -7.31
C GLN A 8 -1.74 -7.12 -6.39
N ARG A 9 -1.87 -5.83 -6.00
CA ARG A 9 -3.01 -5.35 -5.20
C ARG A 9 -4.32 -5.45 -5.98
N GLU A 10 -4.34 -5.02 -7.24
CA GLU A 10 -5.53 -5.11 -8.10
C GLU A 10 -5.92 -6.58 -8.34
N GLN A 11 -4.95 -7.45 -8.61
CA GLN A 11 -5.17 -8.88 -8.76
C GLN A 11 -5.73 -9.51 -7.46
N ALA A 12 -5.15 -9.18 -6.31
CA ALA A 12 -5.63 -9.65 -5.01
C ALA A 12 -7.07 -9.18 -4.73
N ILE A 13 -7.38 -7.90 -5.01
CA ILE A 13 -8.74 -7.36 -4.84
C ILE A 13 -9.73 -8.09 -5.74
N GLY A 14 -9.42 -8.27 -7.03
CA GLY A 14 -10.31 -8.99 -7.96
C GLY A 14 -10.60 -10.41 -7.49
N ARG A 15 -9.57 -11.11 -7.00
CA ARG A 15 -9.68 -12.47 -6.45
C ARG A 15 -10.52 -12.53 -5.16
N LEU A 16 -10.34 -11.57 -4.25
CA LEU A 16 -11.16 -11.47 -3.04
C LEU A 16 -12.61 -11.11 -3.37
N HIS A 17 -12.83 -10.31 -4.41
CA HIS A 17 -14.16 -9.89 -4.86
C HIS A 17 -14.99 -11.04 -5.44
N ILE A 18 -14.35 -12.04 -6.05
CA ILE A 18 -15.00 -13.29 -6.50
C ILE A 18 -15.11 -14.34 -5.39
N GLY A 19 -14.76 -13.98 -4.14
CA GLY A 19 -14.91 -14.84 -2.97
C GLY A 19 -13.76 -15.83 -2.73
N GLN A 20 -12.59 -15.67 -3.36
CA GLN A 20 -11.44 -16.51 -3.03
C GLN A 20 -10.95 -16.28 -1.60
N SER A 21 -10.49 -17.35 -0.96
CA SER A 21 -9.94 -17.27 0.40
C SER A 21 -8.67 -16.40 0.45
N PRO A 22 -8.56 -15.46 1.40
CA PRO A 22 -7.34 -14.65 1.60
C PRO A 22 -6.07 -15.49 1.79
N LEU A 23 -6.18 -16.70 2.36
CA LEU A 23 -5.06 -17.62 2.53
C LEU A 23 -4.50 -18.09 1.17
N VAL A 24 -5.37 -18.41 0.22
CA VAL A 24 -4.98 -18.87 -1.11
C VAL A 24 -4.28 -17.74 -1.88
N VAL A 25 -4.84 -16.52 -1.82
CA VAL A 25 -4.25 -15.35 -2.47
C VAL A 25 -2.89 -14.99 -1.85
N ALA A 26 -2.78 -15.10 -0.53
CA ALA A 26 -1.55 -14.88 0.22
C ALA A 26 -0.43 -15.84 -0.18
N ASN A 27 -0.75 -17.14 -0.31
CA ASN A 27 0.21 -18.14 -0.74
C ASN A 27 0.68 -17.92 -2.18
N ASP A 28 -0.22 -17.54 -3.10
CA ASP A 28 0.12 -17.29 -4.51
C ASP A 28 1.00 -16.03 -4.69
N LEU A 29 0.70 -14.98 -3.93
CA LEU A 29 1.46 -13.71 -4.00
C LEU A 29 2.65 -13.66 -3.02
N ASN A 30 2.94 -14.78 -2.33
CA ASN A 30 4.00 -14.92 -1.33
C ASN A 30 4.04 -13.75 -0.33
N CYS A 31 2.88 -13.39 0.21
CA CYS A 31 2.71 -12.28 1.14
C CYS A 31 1.80 -12.70 2.29
N SER A 32 1.91 -12.02 3.44
CA SER A 32 1.12 -12.42 4.61
C SER A 32 -0.39 -12.29 4.37
N ILE A 33 -1.16 -13.18 5.00
CA ILE A 33 -2.63 -13.14 4.98
C ILE A 33 -3.13 -11.79 5.51
N GLN A 34 -2.51 -11.27 6.57
CA GLN A 34 -2.84 -9.97 7.16
C GLN A 34 -2.72 -8.83 6.14
N THR A 35 -1.76 -8.89 5.22
CA THR A 35 -1.61 -7.88 4.15
C THR A 35 -2.85 -7.84 3.25
N HIS A 36 -3.43 -9.00 2.95
CA HIS A 36 -4.61 -9.15 2.10
C HIS A 36 -5.89 -8.73 2.82
N VAL A 37 -6.04 -9.11 4.10
CA VAL A 37 -7.16 -8.67 4.94
C VAL A 37 -7.19 -7.14 5.04
N GLN A 38 -6.06 -6.51 5.38
CA GLN A 38 -5.98 -5.05 5.45
C GLN A 38 -6.19 -4.38 4.09
N LEU A 39 -5.75 -5.00 2.99
CA LEU A 39 -6.00 -4.50 1.64
C LEU A 39 -7.51 -4.49 1.35
N TRP A 40 -8.20 -5.58 1.66
CA TRP A 40 -9.65 -5.72 1.46
C TRP A 40 -10.44 -4.72 2.30
N GLU A 41 -10.14 -4.60 3.58
CA GLU A 41 -10.76 -3.60 4.46
C GLU A 41 -10.57 -2.18 3.94
N ARG A 42 -9.35 -1.83 3.53
CA ARG A 42 -9.08 -0.49 2.96
C ARG A 42 -9.82 -0.25 1.66
N TYR A 43 -9.91 -1.27 0.80
CA TYR A 43 -10.64 -1.18 -0.45
C TYR A 43 -12.13 -0.96 -0.19
N ASN A 44 -12.74 -1.71 0.73
CA ASN A 44 -14.16 -1.53 1.07
C ASN A 44 -14.48 -0.16 1.67
N VAL A 45 -13.51 0.47 2.35
CA VAL A 45 -13.68 1.82 2.92
C VAL A 45 -13.46 2.93 1.89
N ARG A 46 -12.46 2.81 1.01
CA ARG A 46 -12.02 3.91 0.12
C ARG A 46 -12.33 3.68 -1.37
N ASN A 47 -12.78 2.49 -1.76
CA ASN A 47 -12.88 2.03 -3.15
C ASN A 47 -11.61 2.30 -3.97
N SER A 48 -10.44 2.17 -3.32
CA SER A 48 -9.14 2.39 -3.95
C SER A 48 -8.20 1.26 -3.62
N SER A 49 -7.52 0.76 -4.65
CA SER A 49 -6.45 -0.22 -4.50
C SER A 49 -5.15 0.43 -4.05
N ASP A 50 -5.04 1.77 -4.07
CA ASP A 50 -3.80 2.51 -3.83
C ASP A 50 -3.22 2.28 -2.43
N ASP A 51 -1.89 2.26 -2.38
CA ASP A 51 -1.17 2.09 -1.14
C ASP A 51 -1.10 3.44 -0.42
N ARG A 52 -0.96 3.40 0.91
CA ARG A 52 -0.81 4.62 1.68
C ARG A 52 0.50 5.31 1.28
N PRO A 53 0.48 6.64 1.05
CA PRO A 53 1.69 7.39 0.77
C PRO A 53 2.69 7.16 1.91
N ARG A 54 3.97 7.02 1.56
CA ARG A 54 5.02 6.94 2.57
C ARG A 54 5.18 8.32 3.18
N SER A 55 5.01 8.43 4.49
CA SER A 55 5.49 9.59 5.21
C SER A 55 7.01 9.57 5.14
N ASN A 56 7.58 10.49 4.37
CA ASN A 56 9.02 10.74 4.45
C ASN A 56 9.34 11.37 5.81
N GLN A 57 10.60 11.32 6.20
CA GLN A 57 11.03 12.11 7.35
C GLN A 57 10.69 13.59 7.11
N PRO A 58 10.15 14.28 8.12
CA PRO A 58 9.92 15.70 8.03
C PRO A 58 11.25 16.40 7.74
N ARG A 59 11.19 17.45 6.92
CA ARG A 59 12.40 18.24 6.62
C ARG A 59 12.88 18.91 7.90
N VAL A 60 14.19 18.86 8.14
CA VAL A 60 14.85 19.61 9.23
C VAL A 60 14.80 21.11 8.94
N THR A 61 14.96 21.48 7.67
CA THR A 61 14.93 22.86 7.21
C THR A 61 13.57 23.25 6.65
N THR A 62 13.21 24.50 6.91
CA THR A 62 12.07 25.16 6.27
C THR A 62 12.47 25.66 4.88
N SER A 63 11.49 25.86 3.99
CA SER A 63 11.72 26.43 2.65
C SER A 63 12.38 27.82 2.66
N ARG A 64 12.35 28.53 3.79
CA ARG A 64 13.08 29.80 3.98
C ARG A 64 14.56 29.55 4.25
N GLN A 65 14.89 28.58 5.08
CA GLN A 65 16.27 28.19 5.37
C GLN A 65 16.96 27.59 4.13
N ASP A 66 16.27 26.77 3.35
CA ASP A 66 16.81 26.20 2.10
C ASP A 66 17.27 27.30 1.11
N ARG A 67 16.52 28.41 1.03
CA ARG A 67 16.92 29.57 0.20
C ARG A 67 18.20 30.25 0.66
N HIS A 68 18.58 30.10 1.93
CA HIS A 68 19.80 30.67 2.49
C HIS A 68 20.99 29.70 2.37
N LEU A 69 20.73 28.39 2.22
CA LEU A 69 21.75 27.35 2.02
C LEU A 69 22.21 27.21 0.57
N LEU A 70 21.40 27.65 -0.40
CA LEU A 70 21.71 27.62 -1.84
C LEU A 70 22.50 28.86 -2.32
N ARG A 71 22.87 29.75 -1.41
CA ARG A 71 23.73 30.92 -1.67
C ARG A 71 25.15 30.61 -1.25
#